data_AF-A0A1Y1XRS8-F1
#
_entry.id   AF-A0A1Y1XRS8-F1
#
_cell.length_a   1.000
_cell.length_b   1.000
_cell.length_c   1.000
_cell.angle_alpha   90.00
_cell.angle_beta   90.00
_cell.angle_gamma   90.00
#
_symmetry.space_group_name_H-M   'P 1'
#
loop_
_entity.id
_entity.type
_entity.pdbx_description
1 polymer ?
#
loop_
_entity_poly.entity_id
_entity_poly.type
_entity_poly.pdbx_seq_one_letter_code
_entity_poly.pdbx_strand_id
1 'polypeptide(L)'
;METYYGYVDSVQDALLVLEACRLGLLHRVQRRLSEKERQRIRSGSIFVWEEEESGMRRWTDGRTWSPSRVHGSFLTYRELEGKRKAAKISDTPSPTLPSQDSDGEARAQNNGDDFNYKDDGMIKQSLSVTTCNGRKLHLISYFNKAHATMGNLKLPSLDPFLSHVVIPKGLYPDISNESSGTPAPPPLVIQMVNIPPDPPRPSRMRALDYKSKQNGFT
;
A
#
# COMPACT_ATOMS: atom_id res chain seq x y z
N MET A 1 -3.12 5.26 -12.56
CA MET A 1 -4.03 4.27 -13.14
C MET A 1 -4.56 3.45 -11.98
N GLU A 2 -5.85 3.56 -11.64
CA GLU A 2 -6.51 2.67 -10.67
C GLU A 2 -7.18 1.51 -11.43
N THR A 3 -7.19 0.31 -10.84
CA THR A 3 -7.77 -0.89 -11.48
C THR A 3 -9.28 -0.91 -11.31
N TYR A 4 -9.77 -0.53 -10.13
CA TYR A 4 -11.18 -0.46 -9.79
C TYR A 4 -11.41 0.65 -8.77
N TYR A 5 -12.64 1.16 -8.69
CA TYR A 5 -13.06 2.15 -7.70
C TYR A 5 -14.26 1.63 -6.93
N GLY A 6 -14.08 1.35 -5.64
CA GLY A 6 -15.10 0.76 -4.78
C GLY A 6 -14.54 0.35 -3.42
N TYR A 7 -15.21 -0.57 -2.73
CA TYR A 7 -14.81 -1.05 -1.42
C TYR A 7 -14.73 -2.58 -1.41
N VAL A 8 -13.61 -3.12 -0.93
CA VAL A 8 -13.42 -4.57 -0.75
C VAL A 8 -13.69 -4.87 0.71
N ASP A 9 -14.85 -5.44 1.00
CA ASP A 9 -15.23 -5.84 2.36
C ASP A 9 -14.86 -7.30 2.63
N SER A 10 -15.03 -8.15 1.61
CA SER A 10 -14.82 -9.58 1.72
C SER A 10 -13.74 -10.09 0.76
N VAL A 11 -13.28 -11.31 1.04
CA VAL A 11 -12.43 -12.08 0.13
C VAL A 11 -13.14 -12.33 -1.21
N GLN A 12 -14.45 -12.54 -1.19
CA GLN A 12 -15.25 -12.72 -2.40
C GLN A 12 -15.18 -11.48 -3.30
N ASP A 13 -15.29 -10.28 -2.73
CA ASP A 13 -15.14 -9.03 -3.48
C ASP A 13 -13.74 -8.91 -4.12
N ALA A 14 -12.70 -9.27 -3.37
CA ALA A 14 -11.33 -9.24 -3.86
C ALA A 14 -11.14 -10.22 -5.03
N LEU A 15 -11.67 -11.44 -4.91
CA LEU A 15 -11.60 -12.46 -5.96
C LEU A 15 -12.34 -12.04 -7.22
N LEU A 16 -13.48 -11.35 -7.11
CA LEU A 16 -14.19 -10.79 -8.28
C LEU A 16 -13.33 -9.78 -9.03
N VAL A 17 -12.66 -8.87 -8.32
CA VAL A 17 -11.76 -7.88 -8.96
C VAL A 17 -10.56 -8.57 -9.61
N LEU A 18 -9.96 -9.55 -8.93
CA LEU A 18 -8.84 -10.34 -9.46
C LEU A 18 -9.23 -11.13 -10.73
N GLU A 19 -10.40 -11.77 -10.72
CA GLU A 19 -10.90 -12.55 -11.85
C GLU A 19 -11.29 -11.64 -13.03
N ALA A 20 -11.92 -10.49 -12.76
CA ALA A 20 -12.22 -9.50 -13.79
C ALA A 20 -10.94 -8.97 -14.46
N CYS A 21 -9.84 -8.81 -13.70
CA CYS A 21 -8.53 -8.54 -14.27
C CYS A 21 -8.03 -9.68 -15.15
N ARG A 22 -8.17 -10.94 -14.72
CA ARG A 22 -7.74 -12.13 -15.49
C ARG A 22 -8.48 -12.23 -16.83
N LEU A 23 -9.77 -11.92 -16.84
CA LEU A 23 -10.63 -11.89 -18.02
C LEU A 23 -10.39 -10.68 -18.94
N GLY A 24 -9.57 -9.72 -18.53
CA GLY A 24 -9.28 -8.51 -19.30
C GLY A 24 -10.37 -7.43 -19.21
N LEU A 25 -11.35 -7.59 -18.31
CA LEU A 25 -12.41 -6.60 -18.08
C LEU A 25 -11.90 -5.39 -17.30
N LEU A 26 -10.95 -5.61 -16.39
CA LEU A 26 -10.29 -4.57 -15.62
C LEU A 26 -8.80 -4.55 -15.94
N HIS A 27 -8.23 -3.35 -16.07
CA HIS A 27 -6.82 -3.19 -16.35
C HIS A 27 -6.00 -3.27 -15.05
N ARG A 28 -5.15 -4.29 -14.96
CA ARG A 28 -4.20 -4.42 -13.86
C ARG A 28 -2.97 -3.54 -14.08
N VAL A 29 -2.25 -3.27 -12.99
CA VAL A 29 -1.01 -2.50 -12.98
C VAL A 29 0.14 -3.36 -13.47
N GLN A 30 0.82 -2.91 -14.53
CA GLN A 30 1.95 -3.63 -15.16
C GLN A 30 3.31 -2.98 -14.89
N ARG A 31 3.35 -1.90 -14.11
CA ARG A 31 4.59 -1.19 -13.75
C ARG A 31 4.41 -0.38 -12.48
N ARG A 32 5.51 0.08 -11.90
CA ARG A 32 5.46 1.01 -10.77
C ARG A 32 4.70 2.28 -11.13
N LEU A 33 3.89 2.75 -10.19
CA LEU A 33 3.20 4.03 -10.30
C LEU A 33 4.23 5.18 -10.36
N SER A 34 3.99 6.10 -11.30
CA SER A 34 4.64 7.40 -11.32
C SER A 34 4.20 8.26 -10.12
N GLU A 35 4.95 9.31 -9.81
CA GLU A 35 4.61 10.21 -8.70
C GLU A 35 3.23 10.85 -8.86
N LYS A 36 2.89 11.32 -10.07
CA LYS A 36 1.56 11.86 -10.39
C LYS A 36 0.44 10.83 -10.20
N GLU A 37 0.72 9.55 -10.41
CA GLU A 37 -0.26 8.47 -10.16
C GLU A 37 -0.42 8.19 -8.66
N ARG A 38 0.67 8.22 -7.89
CA ARG A 38 0.62 8.06 -6.43
C ARG A 38 -0.17 9.17 -5.76
N GLN A 39 0.00 10.41 -6.23
CA GLN A 39 -0.76 11.56 -5.76
C GLN A 39 -2.27 11.44 -5.99
N ARG A 40 -2.71 10.60 -6.94
CA ARG A 40 -4.13 10.36 -7.22
C ARG A 40 -4.75 9.22 -6.41
N ILE A 41 -3.97 8.52 -5.58
CA ILE A 41 -4.52 7.47 -4.70
C ILE A 41 -5.48 8.11 -3.70
N ARG A 42 -6.71 7.61 -3.64
CA ARG A 42 -7.78 8.13 -2.79
C ARG A 42 -8.57 7.00 -2.15
N SER A 43 -9.47 7.37 -1.23
CA SER A 43 -10.43 6.42 -0.66
C SER A 43 -11.31 5.86 -1.78
N GLY A 44 -11.38 4.53 -1.84
CA GLY A 44 -12.02 3.74 -2.90
C GLY A 44 -11.07 3.23 -3.99
N SER A 45 -9.83 3.73 -4.08
CA SER A 45 -8.91 3.25 -5.12
C SER A 45 -8.47 1.81 -4.84
N ILE A 46 -8.60 0.94 -5.85
CA ILE A 46 -8.16 -0.45 -5.79
C ILE A 46 -7.18 -0.73 -6.93
N PHE A 47 -6.11 -1.44 -6.62
CA PHE A 47 -5.03 -1.78 -7.54
C PHE A 47 -4.78 -3.28 -7.51
N VAL A 48 -4.66 -3.89 -8.69
CA VAL A 48 -4.26 -5.28 -8.84
C VAL A 48 -2.99 -5.34 -9.68
N TRP A 49 -2.06 -6.23 -9.35
CA TRP A 49 -0.94 -6.55 -10.21
C TRP A 49 -0.52 -8.02 -10.06
N GLU A 50 0.26 -8.48 -11.02
CA GLU A 50 0.92 -9.77 -11.02
C GLU A 50 2.43 -9.58 -10.90
N GLU A 51 3.10 -10.35 -10.02
CA GLU A 51 4.53 -10.14 -9.73
C GLU A 51 5.42 -10.28 -10.96
N GLU A 52 5.21 -11.31 -11.77
CA GLU A 52 6.06 -11.62 -12.93
C GLU A 52 5.85 -10.61 -14.06
N GLU A 53 4.59 -10.32 -14.39
CA GLU A 53 4.24 -9.36 -15.45
C GLU A 53 4.72 -7.94 -15.11
N SER A 54 4.53 -7.49 -13.87
CA SER A 54 4.84 -6.12 -13.49
C SER A 54 6.27 -5.94 -12.94
N GLY A 55 6.95 -7.03 -12.62
CA GLY A 55 8.23 -7.03 -11.88
C GLY A 55 8.12 -6.45 -10.46
N MET A 56 6.92 -6.36 -9.88
CA MET A 56 6.69 -5.76 -8.57
C MET A 56 6.32 -6.82 -7.54
N ARG A 57 7.19 -7.04 -6.55
CA ARG A 57 6.91 -7.91 -5.39
C ARG A 57 6.27 -7.18 -4.20
N ARG A 58 6.32 -5.84 -4.22
CA ARG A 58 5.86 -4.99 -3.12
C ARG A 58 5.21 -3.74 -3.68
N TRP A 59 4.13 -3.35 -3.04
CA TRP A 59 3.47 -2.08 -3.33
C TRP A 59 4.20 -0.90 -2.69
N THR A 60 4.22 0.25 -3.37
CA THR A 60 4.82 1.48 -2.85
C THR A 60 3.97 2.68 -3.25
N ASP A 61 3.39 3.36 -2.25
CA ASP A 61 2.50 4.52 -2.42
C ASP A 61 3.12 5.85 -1.95
N GLY A 62 4.22 5.80 -1.19
CA GLY A 62 4.89 7.00 -0.66
C GLY A 62 4.27 7.55 0.64
N ARG A 63 3.33 6.83 1.26
CA ARG A 63 2.74 7.18 2.56
C ARG A 63 3.42 6.43 3.70
N THR A 64 3.29 6.96 4.92
CA THR A 64 3.76 6.30 6.14
C THR A 64 2.63 5.47 6.74
N TRP A 65 2.91 4.21 7.05
CA TRP A 65 1.92 3.23 7.48
C TRP A 65 2.30 2.63 8.83
N SER A 66 1.30 2.29 9.64
CA SER A 66 1.48 1.48 10.84
C SER A 66 2.02 0.08 10.50
N PRO A 67 2.52 -0.68 11.48
CA PRO A 67 2.70 -2.13 11.31
C PRO A 67 1.41 -2.81 10.83
N SER A 68 1.57 -3.91 10.09
CA SER A 68 0.44 -4.70 9.57
C SER A 68 -0.35 -5.36 10.71
N ARG A 69 -1.68 -5.37 10.59
CA ARG A 69 -2.57 -6.18 11.42
C ARG A 69 -3.31 -7.17 10.53
N VAL A 70 -3.37 -8.43 10.93
CA VAL A 70 -4.07 -9.50 10.20
C VAL A 70 -5.57 -9.41 10.47
N HIS A 71 -6.38 -9.53 9.42
CA HIS A 71 -7.83 -9.65 9.51
C HIS A 71 -8.32 -10.63 8.45
N GLY A 72 -8.55 -11.88 8.85
CA GLY A 72 -8.75 -12.99 7.91
C GLY A 72 -7.57 -13.07 6.94
N SER A 73 -7.87 -13.18 5.64
CA SER A 73 -6.88 -13.23 4.56
C SER A 73 -6.20 -11.89 4.26
N PHE A 74 -6.60 -10.80 4.92
CA PHE A 74 -6.10 -9.45 4.63
C PHE A 74 -5.07 -8.97 5.65
N LEU A 75 -4.09 -8.19 5.16
CA LEU A 75 -3.26 -7.34 6.02
C LEU A 75 -3.76 -5.90 5.94
N THR A 76 -3.94 -5.28 7.10
CA THR A 76 -4.45 -3.91 7.23
C THR A 76 -3.40 -2.99 7.83
N TYR A 77 -3.34 -1.77 7.30
CA TYR A 77 -2.42 -0.71 7.69
C TYR A 77 -3.19 0.59 7.87
N ARG A 78 -2.82 1.40 8.86
CA ARG A 78 -3.39 2.74 9.06
C ARG A 78 -2.35 3.80 8.74
N GLU A 79 -2.77 4.85 8.07
CA GLU A 79 -1.91 5.97 7.73
C GLU A 79 -1.48 6.72 8.99
N LEU A 80 -0.18 6.97 9.09
CA LEU A 80 0.43 7.74 10.17
C LEU A 80 0.71 9.17 9.69
N GLU A 81 0.84 10.10 10.63
CA GLU A 81 1.42 11.39 10.33
C GLU A 81 2.86 11.19 9.84
N GLY A 82 3.17 11.78 8.68
CA GLY A 82 4.56 11.88 8.27
C GLY A 82 5.31 12.74 9.28
N LYS A 83 6.56 12.39 9.61
CA LYS A 83 7.44 13.27 10.37
C LYS A 83 7.50 14.59 9.61
N ARG A 84 6.79 15.61 10.10
CA ARG A 84 6.93 16.98 9.59
C ARG A 84 8.43 17.24 9.62
N LYS A 85 9.04 17.64 8.51
CA LYS A 85 10.38 18.22 8.54
C LYS A 85 10.31 19.24 9.66
N ALA A 86 11.10 19.04 10.72
CA ALA A 86 11.10 19.88 11.91
C ALA A 86 10.93 21.32 11.44
N ALA A 87 9.79 21.94 11.79
CA ALA A 87 9.55 23.32 11.46
C ALA A 87 10.80 24.07 11.90
N LYS A 88 11.45 24.78 10.97
CA LYS A 88 12.63 25.58 11.25
C LYS A 88 12.29 26.38 12.51
N ILE A 89 12.97 26.08 13.60
CA ILE A 89 12.95 26.91 14.80
C ILE A 89 13.47 28.26 14.30
N SER A 90 12.54 29.20 14.12
CA SER A 90 12.88 30.60 13.90
C SER A 90 13.54 31.05 15.20
N ASP A 91 14.87 31.14 15.16
CA ASP A 91 15.68 31.82 16.17
C ASP A 91 15.09 33.22 16.38
N THR A 92 14.34 33.37 17.46
CA THR A 92 13.91 34.66 17.99
C THR A 92 14.19 34.59 19.49
N PRO A 93 15.31 35.14 19.98
CA PRO A 93 15.53 35.24 21.41
C PRO A 93 14.75 36.43 21.93
N SER A 94 13.83 36.21 22.87
CA SER A 94 13.35 37.26 23.75
C SER A 94 13.22 36.73 25.17
N PRO A 95 13.68 37.48 26.20
CA PRO A 95 13.93 36.95 27.53
C PRO A 95 12.78 37.26 28.49
N THR A 96 12.30 36.28 29.24
CA THR A 96 11.58 36.55 30.51
C THR A 96 11.59 35.35 31.46
N LEU A 97 12.35 35.52 32.54
CA LEU A 97 12.25 35.11 33.96
C LEU A 97 11.50 33.82 34.42
N PRO A 98 11.93 33.22 35.56
CA PRO A 98 11.48 31.90 36.03
C PRO A 98 10.38 31.97 37.10
N SER A 99 9.42 31.02 37.10
CA SER A 99 8.57 30.74 38.27
C SER A 99 7.95 29.33 38.25
N GLN A 100 8.27 28.57 39.30
CA GLN A 100 7.41 27.71 40.14
C GLN A 100 6.60 26.54 39.53
N ASP A 101 7.07 25.34 39.89
CA ASP A 101 6.35 24.17 40.42
C ASP A 101 4.82 24.11 40.27
N SER A 102 4.37 23.04 39.63
CA SER A 102 3.06 22.43 39.88
C SER A 102 3.15 20.95 39.56
N ASP A 103 3.19 20.15 40.62
CA ASP A 103 3.03 18.70 40.59
C ASP A 103 1.71 18.33 39.92
N GLY A 104 1.81 17.68 38.76
CA GLY A 104 0.69 17.08 38.06
C GLY A 104 1.06 15.65 37.67
N GLU A 105 0.73 14.72 38.55
CA GLU A 105 0.80 13.27 38.30
C GLU A 105 -0.07 12.90 37.09
N ALA A 106 0.51 12.97 35.89
CA ALA A 106 -0.08 12.43 34.69
C ALA A 106 0.06 10.90 34.74
N ARG A 107 -1.03 10.27 35.18
CA ARG A 107 -1.33 8.83 35.07
C ARG A 107 -0.63 8.19 33.88
N ALA A 108 0.40 7.41 34.18
CA ALA A 108 0.89 6.37 33.30
C ALA A 108 -0.24 5.35 33.09
N GLN A 109 -0.98 5.50 32.00
CA GLN A 109 -1.95 4.50 31.56
C GLN A 109 -1.75 4.17 30.08
N ASN A 110 -1.33 2.92 29.91
CA ASN A 110 -1.37 2.06 28.73
C ASN A 110 -0.21 2.11 27.72
N ASN A 111 0.67 1.12 27.89
CA ASN A 111 1.33 0.40 26.80
C ASN A 111 0.41 0.27 25.57
N GLY A 112 0.83 0.86 24.45
CA GLY A 112 0.18 0.65 23.17
C GLY A 112 0.81 1.51 22.08
N ASP A 113 1.97 1.07 21.58
CA ASP A 113 2.60 1.54 20.34
C ASP A 113 2.37 3.04 20.02
N ASP A 114 3.28 3.93 20.45
CA ASP A 114 3.27 5.40 20.21
C ASP A 114 3.37 5.79 18.72
N PHE A 115 2.40 5.38 17.91
CA PHE A 115 2.26 5.82 16.52
C PHE A 115 1.29 7.00 16.47
N ASN A 116 1.74 8.08 15.84
CA ASN A 116 0.90 9.24 15.58
C ASN A 116 -0.04 8.95 14.39
N TYR A 117 -1.20 8.34 14.67
CA TYR A 117 -2.21 8.03 13.67
C TYR A 117 -2.91 9.29 13.19
N LYS A 118 -3.23 9.36 11.89
CA LYS A 118 -4.12 10.40 11.37
C LYS A 118 -5.57 10.08 11.72
N ASP A 119 -6.31 11.04 12.26
CA ASP A 119 -7.72 10.87 12.62
C ASP A 119 -8.61 10.47 11.43
N ASP A 120 -8.47 11.18 10.30
CA ASP A 120 -9.06 10.83 9.00
C ASP A 120 -8.04 10.18 8.06
N GLY A 121 -7.16 9.36 8.64
CA GLY A 121 -6.13 8.65 7.90
C GLY A 121 -6.70 7.62 6.91
N MET A 122 -5.97 7.40 5.83
CA MET A 122 -6.26 6.29 4.94
C MET A 122 -6.01 4.96 5.64
N ILE A 123 -6.85 3.97 5.34
CA ILE A 123 -6.63 2.58 5.63
C ILE A 123 -6.22 1.91 4.32
N LYS A 124 -5.15 1.12 4.36
CA LYS A 124 -4.73 0.27 3.27
C LYS A 124 -4.94 -1.17 3.66
N GLN A 125 -5.57 -1.93 2.79
CA GLN A 125 -5.78 -3.37 2.94
C GLN A 125 -5.11 -4.09 1.78
N SER A 126 -4.38 -5.16 2.06
CA SER A 126 -3.70 -5.96 1.05
C SER A 126 -4.11 -7.42 1.11
N LEU A 127 -4.28 -8.03 -0.05
CA LEU A 127 -4.46 -9.47 -0.25
C LEU A 127 -3.41 -9.97 -1.25
N SER A 128 -2.86 -11.15 -1.00
CA SER A 128 -1.95 -11.84 -1.93
C SER A 128 -2.45 -13.25 -2.15
N VAL A 129 -2.48 -13.69 -3.40
CA VAL A 129 -3.00 -15.00 -3.78
C VAL A 129 -2.07 -15.63 -4.81
N THR A 130 -1.85 -16.94 -4.69
CA THR A 130 -1.19 -17.72 -5.73
C THR A 130 -2.25 -18.54 -6.44
N THR A 131 -2.32 -18.41 -7.76
CA THR A 131 -3.20 -19.25 -8.56
C THR A 131 -2.64 -20.68 -8.65
N CYS A 132 -3.47 -21.65 -9.00
CA CYS A 132 -3.04 -23.05 -9.15
C CYS A 132 -1.94 -23.27 -10.18
N ASN A 133 -1.76 -22.35 -11.14
CA ASN A 133 -0.65 -22.34 -12.10
C ASN A 133 0.58 -21.52 -11.63
N GLY A 134 0.66 -21.17 -10.35
CA GLY A 134 1.83 -20.54 -9.73
C GLY A 134 1.95 -19.02 -9.92
N ARG A 135 0.95 -18.36 -10.52
CA ARG A 135 0.98 -16.90 -10.71
C ARG A 135 0.60 -16.19 -9.42
N LYS A 136 1.43 -15.23 -9.02
CA LYS A 136 1.24 -14.46 -7.80
C LYS A 136 0.55 -13.15 -8.12
N LEU A 137 -0.68 -13.02 -7.63
CA LEU A 137 -1.51 -11.84 -7.79
C LEU A 137 -1.62 -11.13 -6.45
N HIS A 138 -1.63 -9.81 -6.51
CA HIS A 138 -1.78 -8.96 -5.35
C HIS A 138 -2.88 -7.93 -5.58
N LEU A 139 -3.60 -7.63 -4.52
CA LEU A 139 -4.61 -6.57 -4.47
C LEU A 139 -4.26 -5.61 -3.35
N ILE A 140 -4.38 -4.32 -3.63
CA ILE A 140 -4.28 -3.24 -2.64
C ILE A 140 -5.56 -2.40 -2.74
N SER A 141 -6.27 -2.28 -1.62
CA SER A 141 -7.48 -1.48 -1.46
C SER A 141 -7.20 -0.32 -0.50
N TYR A 142 -7.69 0.87 -0.85
CA TYR A 142 -7.62 2.07 -0.02
C TYR A 142 -9.00 2.53 0.36
N PHE A 143 -9.22 2.85 1.62
CA PHE A 143 -10.46 3.46 2.09
C PHE A 143 -10.21 4.26 3.36
N ASN A 144 -11.07 5.23 3.69
CA ASN A 144 -11.10 5.86 5.01
C ASN A 144 -12.29 5.31 5.82
N LYS A 145 -12.27 5.51 7.13
CA LYS A 145 -13.35 5.04 8.02
C LYS A 145 -14.70 5.65 7.66
N ALA A 146 -14.69 6.93 7.25
CA ALA A 146 -15.91 7.64 6.88
C ALA A 146 -16.61 6.97 5.68
N HIS A 147 -15.89 6.63 4.60
CA HIS A 147 -16.47 5.97 3.44
C HIS A 147 -16.92 4.54 3.73
N ALA A 148 -16.18 3.80 4.56
CA ALA A 148 -16.60 2.48 5.01
C ALA A 148 -17.92 2.53 5.80
N THR A 149 -18.11 3.57 6.63
CA THR A 149 -19.32 3.72 7.47
C THR A 149 -20.51 4.29 6.69
N MET A 150 -20.27 5.25 5.79
CA MET A 150 -21.34 5.88 4.98
C MET A 150 -21.89 4.97 3.89
N GLY A 151 -21.17 3.90 3.52
CA GLY A 151 -21.61 2.95 2.47
C GLY A 151 -21.68 3.56 1.07
N ASN A 152 -20.94 4.65 0.81
CA ASN A 152 -20.95 5.36 -0.47
C ASN A 152 -20.06 4.70 -1.54
N LEU A 153 -19.20 3.77 -1.15
CA LEU A 153 -18.33 3.01 -2.06
C LEU A 153 -19.04 1.72 -2.47
N LYS A 154 -19.01 1.45 -3.78
CA LYS A 154 -19.63 0.26 -4.36
C LYS A 154 -18.85 -1.00 -3.98
N LEU A 155 -19.54 -2.04 -3.54
CA LEU A 155 -18.96 -3.37 -3.36
C LEU A 155 -18.84 -4.08 -4.71
N PRO A 156 -17.69 -4.71 -5.05
CA PRO A 156 -17.55 -5.52 -6.24
C PRO A 156 -18.64 -6.57 -6.43
N SER A 157 -19.06 -7.25 -5.35
CA SER A 157 -20.16 -8.23 -5.36
C SER A 157 -21.54 -7.63 -5.70
N LEU A 158 -21.73 -6.33 -5.47
CA LEU A 158 -22.96 -5.60 -5.80
C LEU A 158 -22.84 -4.78 -7.09
N ASP A 159 -21.71 -4.87 -7.80
CA ASP A 159 -21.50 -4.15 -9.05
C ASP A 159 -22.10 -4.92 -10.23
N PRO A 160 -23.11 -4.37 -10.95
CA PRO A 160 -23.64 -5.01 -12.15
C PRO A 160 -22.57 -5.27 -13.22
N PHE A 161 -21.50 -4.46 -13.28
CA PHE A 161 -20.39 -4.67 -14.20
C PHE A 161 -19.59 -5.95 -13.90
N LEU A 162 -19.61 -6.41 -12.65
CA LEU A 162 -18.91 -7.62 -12.21
C LEU A 162 -19.86 -8.81 -12.01
N SER A 163 -21.17 -8.61 -12.17
CA SER A 163 -22.20 -9.65 -11.94
C SER A 163 -22.02 -10.92 -12.78
N HIS A 164 -21.38 -10.80 -13.95
CA HIS A 164 -21.12 -11.91 -14.88
C HIS A 164 -19.75 -12.57 -14.65
N VAL A 165 -18.97 -12.07 -13.70
CA VAL A 165 -17.66 -12.63 -13.36
C VAL A 165 -17.85 -13.86 -12.48
N VAL A 166 -17.48 -15.03 -12.99
CA VAL A 166 -17.56 -16.31 -12.26
C VAL A 166 -16.15 -16.71 -11.83
N ILE A 167 -15.93 -16.81 -10.53
CA ILE A 167 -14.65 -17.26 -9.96
C ILE A 167 -14.52 -18.78 -10.16
N PRO A 168 -13.55 -19.27 -10.95
CA PRO A 168 -13.40 -20.71 -11.20
C PRO A 168 -12.98 -21.45 -9.93
N LYS A 169 -13.66 -22.56 -9.63
CA LYS A 169 -13.32 -23.42 -8.48
C LYS A 169 -11.89 -23.96 -8.62
N GLY A 170 -11.12 -23.90 -7.54
CA GLY A 170 -9.74 -24.40 -7.49
C GLY A 170 -8.70 -23.51 -8.16
N LEU A 171 -9.09 -22.38 -8.78
CA LEU A 171 -8.11 -21.45 -9.36
C LEU A 171 -7.29 -20.71 -8.28
N TYR A 172 -7.90 -20.44 -7.12
CA TYR A 172 -7.31 -19.72 -5.99
C TYR A 172 -7.26 -20.63 -4.74
N PRO A 173 -6.36 -21.63 -4.70
CA PRO A 173 -6.33 -22.65 -3.65
C PRO A 173 -5.98 -22.09 -2.26
N ASP A 174 -5.12 -21.07 -2.20
CA ASP A 174 -4.66 -20.46 -0.94
C ASP A 174 -5.80 -19.91 -0.10
N ILE A 175 -6.86 -19.43 -0.75
CA ILE A 175 -8.00 -18.79 -0.11
C ILE A 175 -9.06 -19.82 0.30
N SER A 176 -9.26 -20.89 -0.50
CA SER A 176 -10.25 -21.91 -0.18
C SER A 176 -9.97 -22.63 1.15
N ASN A 177 -8.70 -22.73 1.55
CA ASN A 177 -8.29 -23.44 2.76
C ASN A 177 -8.54 -22.67 4.07
N GLU A 178 -8.74 -21.35 4.04
CA GLU A 178 -9.05 -20.58 5.25
C GLU A 178 -10.51 -20.76 5.73
N SER A 179 -11.38 -21.34 4.91
CA SER A 179 -12.75 -21.69 5.30
C SER A 179 -12.84 -22.95 6.19
N SER A 180 -11.76 -23.74 6.28
CA SER A 180 -11.70 -24.98 7.05
C SER A 180 -10.64 -24.91 8.15
N GLY A 181 -10.92 -24.18 9.23
CA GLY A 181 -10.60 -24.50 10.64
C GLY A 181 -9.24 -25.08 11.08
N THR A 182 -8.19 -25.11 10.27
CA THR A 182 -6.84 -25.53 10.70
C THR A 182 -5.89 -24.33 10.73
N PRO A 183 -5.09 -24.15 11.80
CA PRO A 183 -4.17 -23.03 11.87
C PRO A 183 -3.10 -23.23 10.79
N ALA A 184 -3.09 -22.32 9.82
CA ALA A 184 -1.99 -22.20 8.88
C ALA A 184 -0.68 -22.03 9.67
N PRO A 185 0.46 -22.56 9.18
CA PRO A 185 1.75 -22.19 9.74
C PRO A 185 1.85 -20.65 9.72
N PRO A 186 2.46 -20.03 10.76
CA PRO A 186 2.52 -18.59 10.84
C PRO A 186 3.08 -18.06 9.53
N PRO A 187 2.41 -17.07 8.89
CA PRO A 187 2.96 -16.48 7.68
C PRO A 187 4.37 -16.02 8.03
N LEU A 188 5.34 -16.33 7.16
CA LEU A 188 6.65 -15.71 7.26
C LEU A 188 6.38 -14.23 7.41
N VAL A 189 6.71 -13.69 8.59
CA VAL A 189 6.67 -12.27 8.84
C VAL A 189 7.70 -11.72 7.88
N ILE A 190 7.27 -11.36 6.68
CA ILE A 190 8.01 -10.44 5.85
C ILE A 190 7.88 -9.15 6.65
N GLN A 191 8.75 -9.00 7.65
CA GLN A 191 9.07 -7.71 8.19
C GLN A 191 9.39 -6.89 6.96
N MET A 192 8.52 -5.95 6.64
CA MET A 192 8.87 -4.85 5.77
C MET A 192 9.90 -4.04 6.56
N VAL A 193 11.11 -4.58 6.65
CA VAL A 193 12.28 -3.83 7.06
C VAL A 193 12.33 -2.62 6.17
N ASN A 194 12.47 -1.47 6.80
CA ASN A 194 12.55 -0.17 6.18
C ASN A 194 13.89 -0.12 5.41
N ILE A 195 13.93 -0.75 4.24
CA ILE A 195 15.11 -0.78 3.37
C ILE A 195 15.14 0.56 2.63
N PRO A 196 16.28 1.28 2.65
CA PRO A 196 16.41 2.56 1.96
C PRO A 196 16.11 2.41 0.45
N PRO A 197 15.63 3.49 -0.21
CA PRO A 197 15.33 3.44 -1.63
C PRO A 197 16.56 3.02 -2.44
N ASP A 198 16.33 2.25 -3.51
CA ASP A 198 17.37 1.86 -4.47
C ASP A 198 18.16 3.11 -4.93
N PRO A 199 19.49 3.02 -5.07
CA PRO A 199 20.27 4.14 -5.59
C PRO A 199 19.78 4.50 -7.01
N PRO A 200 19.80 5.80 -7.36
CA PRO A 200 19.38 6.24 -8.69
C PRO A 200 20.20 5.53 -9.77
N ARG A 201 19.53 5.04 -10.82
CA ARG A 201 20.22 4.47 -11.98
C ARG A 201 21.23 5.48 -12.52
N PRO A 202 22.45 5.05 -12.91
CA PRO A 202 23.42 5.94 -13.51
C PRO A 202 22.81 6.58 -14.76
N SER A 203 22.87 7.91 -14.82
CA SER A 203 22.44 8.71 -15.95
C SER A 203 23.12 8.20 -17.22
N ARG A 204 22.31 7.81 -18.21
CA ARG A 204 22.78 7.45 -19.55
C ARG A 204 23.52 8.66 -20.12
N MET A 205 24.86 8.63 -20.12
CA MET A 205 25.66 9.62 -20.84
C MET A 205 25.16 9.64 -22.29
N ARG A 206 24.81 10.83 -22.77
CA ARG A 206 24.54 11.05 -24.19
C ARG A 206 25.82 10.73 -24.96
N ALA A 207 25.71 9.88 -25.96
CA ALA A 207 26.78 9.55 -26.89
C ALA A 207 27.01 10.73 -27.84
N LEU A 208 27.64 11.80 -27.37
CA LEU A 208 28.20 12.88 -28.17
C LEU A 208 29.36 13.50 -27.39
N ASP A 209 30.49 12.78 -27.26
CA ASP A 209 31.82 13.35 -26.98
C ASP A 209 32.92 12.28 -27.14
N TYR A 210 32.87 11.53 -28.24
CA TYR A 210 33.92 10.59 -28.64
C TYR A 210 34.57 11.03 -29.96
N LYS A 211 34.99 12.30 -30.04
CA LYS A 211 35.80 12.80 -31.17
C LYS A 211 36.56 14.10 -30.83
N SER A 212 37.43 14.05 -29.83
CA SER A 212 38.55 15.00 -29.73
C SER A 212 39.67 14.47 -28.83
N LYS A 213 40.25 13.32 -29.19
CA LYS A 213 41.56 12.86 -28.69
C LYS A 213 42.23 11.96 -29.75
N GLN A 214 42.43 12.50 -30.93
CA GLN A 214 43.48 12.07 -31.86
C GLN A 214 44.03 13.34 -32.47
N ASN A 215 45.00 13.95 -31.80
CA ASN A 215 46.03 14.80 -32.36
C ASN A 215 46.96 15.21 -31.21
N GLY A 216 48.20 14.73 -31.25
CA GLY A 216 49.26 15.18 -30.35
C GLY A 216 49.95 14.05 -29.63
N PHE A 217 50.77 13.29 -30.33
CA PHE A 217 52.12 12.94 -29.87
C PHE A 217 53.01 12.85 -31.10
N THR A 218 53.90 13.83 -31.20
CA THR A 218 55.21 13.76 -31.87
C THR A 218 56.06 12.67 -31.26
#